data_AF-A0A8H6ILF1-F1
#
_entry.id   AF-A0A8H6ILF1-F1
#
_cell.length_a   1.000
_cell.length_b   1.000
_cell.length_c   1.000
_cell.angle_alpha   90.00
_cell.angle_beta   90.00
_cell.angle_gamma   90.00
#
_symmetry.space_group_name_H-M   'P 1'
#
loop_
_entity.id
_entity.type
_entity.pdbx_description
1 polymer ?
#
loop_
_entity_poly.entity_id
_entity_poly.type
_entity_poly.pdbx_seq_one_letter_code
_entity_poly.pdbx_strand_id
1 'polypeptide(L)'
;MMMHITPQASGYFENMWLWVADHLIDDLDVEDPGNEMPQLSVYVARGLLVESKAATWLYGTSSEHAVFYQYNIHNARNIFAGMVQTEPPYFQLVPKAPAPFEDAVGVFPGDPDYSCKGNGFDGCDTAWALMMRGCENVFIAGAGLYSWFDSYTQECIGKHACQKAIVLIEKNGPNNRIQHLITIAAKY
;
A
#
# COMPACT_ATOMS: atom_id res chain seq x y z
N MET A 1 6.05 5.99 8.39
CA MET A 1 4.59 6.01 8.57
C MET A 1 4.12 7.33 8.01
N MET A 2 3.30 7.31 6.96
CA MET A 2 2.76 8.55 6.38
C MET A 2 1.55 9.03 7.16
N MET A 3 0.66 8.12 7.58
CA MET A 3 -0.52 8.48 8.35
C MET A 3 -0.99 7.33 9.25
N HIS A 4 -1.40 7.67 10.48
CA HIS A 4 -1.96 6.72 11.45
C HIS A 4 -3.27 7.26 12.02
N ILE A 5 -4.38 6.60 11.68
CA ILE A 5 -5.69 6.86 12.27
C ILE A 5 -5.83 5.91 13.48
N THR A 6 -5.53 6.44 14.66
CA THR A 6 -5.51 5.70 15.93
C THR A 6 -6.89 5.14 16.32
N PRO A 7 -6.99 4.19 17.27
CA PRO A 7 -8.26 3.56 17.64
C PRO A 7 -9.37 4.52 18.11
N GLN A 8 -8.99 5.66 18.69
CA GLN A 8 -9.93 6.69 19.19
C GLN A 8 -10.22 7.78 18.15
N ALA A 9 -9.47 7.84 17.06
CA ALA A 9 -9.65 8.86 16.04
C ALA A 9 -10.82 8.53 15.11
N SER A 10 -11.37 9.55 14.47
CA SER A 10 -12.28 9.47 13.33
C SER A 10 -11.94 10.57 12.35
N GLY A 11 -12.43 10.48 11.12
CA GLY A 11 -12.21 11.55 10.16
C GLY A 11 -12.88 11.32 8.82
N TYR A 12 -13.00 12.43 8.09
CA TYR A 12 -13.38 12.46 6.68
C TYR A 12 -12.17 12.94 5.89
N PHE A 13 -11.63 12.07 5.05
CA PHE A 13 -10.47 12.35 4.22
C PHE A 13 -10.89 12.23 2.76
N GLU A 14 -10.77 13.33 2.03
CA GLU A 14 -11.15 13.42 0.62
C GLU A 14 -10.01 14.04 -0.16
N ASN A 15 -9.71 13.47 -1.35
CA ASN A 15 -8.64 13.94 -2.21
C ASN A 15 -7.28 14.00 -1.49
N MET A 16 -6.95 12.94 -0.75
CA MET A 16 -5.70 12.82 -0.01
C MET A 16 -4.77 11.83 -0.70
N TRP A 17 -3.55 12.28 -0.99
CA TRP A 17 -2.51 11.48 -1.58
C TRP A 17 -1.32 11.33 -0.61
N LEU A 18 -1.08 10.11 -0.17
CA LEU A 18 0.08 9.73 0.63
C LEU A 18 1.12 9.15 -0.32
N TRP A 19 1.98 10.01 -0.85
CA TRP A 19 2.93 9.65 -1.90
C TRP A 19 4.35 9.61 -1.36
N VAL A 20 5.05 8.50 -1.61
CA VAL A 20 6.49 8.38 -1.43
C VAL A 20 7.13 8.50 -2.80
N ALA A 21 8.02 9.46 -2.99
CA ALA A 21 8.50 9.80 -4.33
C ALA A 21 9.14 8.63 -5.09
N ASP A 22 8.60 8.32 -6.27
CA ASP A 22 9.15 7.36 -7.22
C ASP A 22 9.96 8.02 -8.34
N HIS A 23 9.81 9.34 -8.53
CA HIS A 23 10.56 10.17 -9.47
C HIS A 23 10.75 11.61 -8.97
N LEU A 24 11.66 12.37 -9.61
CA LEU A 24 11.82 13.81 -9.35
C LEU A 24 10.67 14.60 -9.97
N ILE A 25 10.02 15.44 -9.16
CA ILE A 25 8.95 16.34 -9.62
C ILE A 25 9.47 17.67 -10.16
N ASP A 26 10.66 18.07 -9.70
CA ASP A 26 11.31 19.31 -10.11
C ASP A 26 12.20 19.06 -11.31
N ASP A 27 12.19 20.03 -12.22
CA ASP A 27 13.13 20.05 -13.33
C ASP A 27 14.53 20.41 -12.83
N LEU A 28 15.50 19.53 -13.07
CA LEU A 28 16.88 19.78 -12.70
C LEU A 28 17.60 20.68 -13.72
N ASP A 29 17.10 20.74 -14.97
CA ASP A 29 17.69 21.56 -16.03
C ASP A 29 16.76 22.72 -16.38
N VAL A 30 16.92 23.84 -15.68
CA VAL A 30 16.10 25.05 -15.88
C VAL A 30 16.24 25.69 -17.26
N GLU A 31 17.20 25.25 -18.08
CA GLU A 31 17.43 25.74 -19.43
C GLU A 31 16.87 24.79 -20.52
N ASP A 32 16.45 23.58 -20.15
CA ASP A 32 15.76 22.62 -21.03
C ASP A 32 14.27 22.56 -20.67
N PRO A 33 13.33 22.87 -21.59
CA PRO A 33 11.90 22.71 -21.30
C PRO A 33 11.45 21.24 -21.19
N GLY A 34 12.32 20.27 -21.48
CA GLY A 34 12.07 18.85 -21.29
C GLY A 34 12.32 18.39 -19.85
N ASN A 35 11.26 17.95 -19.16
CA ASN A 35 11.39 17.29 -17.87
C ASN A 35 11.29 15.76 -18.05
N GLU A 36 12.44 15.08 -18.02
CA GLU A 36 12.51 13.61 -18.15
C GLU A 36 11.95 12.86 -16.93
N MET A 37 11.61 13.55 -15.83
CA MET A 37 11.09 13.00 -14.58
C MET A 37 11.87 11.74 -14.13
N PRO A 38 13.20 11.86 -13.91
CA PRO A 38 14.04 10.70 -13.63
C PRO A 38 13.56 9.98 -12.36
N GLN A 39 13.46 8.65 -12.46
CA GLN A 39 13.08 7.79 -11.35
C GLN A 39 14.13 7.81 -10.23
N LEU A 40 13.68 7.58 -8.99
CA LEU A 40 14.53 7.53 -7.81
C LEU A 40 13.98 6.54 -6.77
N SER A 41 14.77 6.25 -5.74
CA SER A 41 14.34 5.41 -4.61
C SER A 41 14.27 6.23 -3.32
N VAL A 42 13.06 6.48 -2.81
CA VAL A 42 12.84 6.95 -1.43
C VAL A 42 12.29 5.80 -0.59
N TYR A 43 12.87 5.62 0.58
CA TYR A 43 12.43 4.56 1.52
C TYR A 43 11.55 5.15 2.60
N VAL A 44 10.27 4.76 2.61
CA VAL A 44 9.34 5.02 3.72
C VAL A 44 8.68 3.71 4.11
N ALA A 45 8.77 3.34 5.39
CA ALA A 45 8.33 2.01 5.82
C ALA A 45 6.84 1.74 5.58
N ARG A 46 5.95 2.72 5.79
CA ARG A 46 4.49 2.49 5.91
C ARG A 46 3.70 3.65 5.33
N GLY A 47 2.63 3.33 4.61
CA GLY A 47 1.64 4.28 4.13
C GLY A 47 0.62 4.67 5.21
N LEU A 48 -0.60 4.19 5.07
CA LEU A 48 -1.73 4.45 5.96
C LEU A 48 -2.04 3.26 6.86
N LEU A 49 -1.99 3.48 8.18
CA LEU A 49 -2.54 2.57 9.18
C LEU A 49 -3.87 3.10 9.72
N VAL A 50 -4.91 2.28 9.66
CA VAL A 50 -6.26 2.59 10.19
C VAL A 50 -6.61 1.58 11.28
N GLU A 51 -6.74 2.06 12.51
CA GLU A 51 -7.21 1.28 13.66
C GLU A 51 -8.53 1.84 14.25
N SER A 52 -9.04 2.92 13.65
CA SER A 52 -10.26 3.61 14.08
C SER A 52 -11.42 2.64 14.35
N LYS A 53 -12.10 2.89 15.48
CA LYS A 53 -13.33 2.19 15.85
C LYS A 53 -14.59 3.03 15.59
N ALA A 54 -14.41 4.27 15.14
CA ALA A 54 -15.45 5.24 14.88
C ALA A 54 -15.62 5.43 13.36
N ALA A 55 -16.73 6.07 12.97
CA ALA A 55 -17.03 6.28 11.56
C ALA A 55 -15.90 7.06 10.87
N THR A 56 -15.31 6.48 9.84
CA THR A 56 -14.18 7.05 9.09
C THR A 56 -14.41 6.89 7.60
N TRP A 57 -14.17 7.95 6.84
CA TRP A 57 -14.42 7.99 5.40
C TRP A 57 -13.15 8.35 4.64
N LEU A 58 -12.83 7.55 3.61
CA LEU A 58 -11.69 7.72 2.71
C LEU A 58 -12.21 7.85 1.27
N TYR A 59 -12.50 9.07 0.84
CA TYR A 59 -13.05 9.36 -0.49
C TYR A 59 -11.95 9.77 -1.47
N GLY A 60 -11.72 8.96 -2.51
CA GLY A 60 -10.71 9.26 -3.52
C GLY A 60 -9.31 9.43 -2.94
N THR A 61 -8.91 8.54 -2.03
CA THR A 61 -7.58 8.59 -1.40
C THR A 61 -6.61 7.64 -2.09
N SER A 62 -5.33 7.99 -2.13
CA SER A 62 -4.26 7.11 -2.61
C SER A 62 -3.14 7.01 -1.59
N SER A 63 -2.49 5.85 -1.50
CA SER A 63 -1.25 5.65 -0.75
C SER A 63 -0.30 4.81 -1.59
N GLU A 64 0.93 5.29 -1.77
CA GLU A 64 1.85 4.67 -2.73
C GLU A 64 3.29 4.60 -2.24
N HIS A 65 3.99 3.59 -2.76
CA HIS A 65 5.44 3.36 -2.70
C HIS A 65 6.03 3.22 -1.29
N ALA A 66 5.22 2.93 -0.27
CA ALA A 66 5.72 2.51 1.02
C ALA A 66 6.23 1.06 0.98
N VAL A 67 7.31 0.78 1.73
CA VAL A 67 8.01 -0.51 1.71
C VAL A 67 7.16 -1.66 2.26
N PHE A 68 6.37 -1.42 3.31
CA PHE A 68 5.63 -2.50 3.97
C PHE A 68 4.22 -2.69 3.40
N TYR A 69 3.47 -1.61 3.39
CA TYR A 69 2.08 -1.59 2.93
C TYR A 69 1.64 -0.17 2.58
N GLN A 70 0.66 -0.09 1.69
CA GLN A 70 -0.01 1.14 1.33
C GLN A 70 -1.19 1.42 2.26
N TYR A 71 -2.11 0.46 2.39
CA TYR A 71 -3.21 0.51 3.36
C TYR A 71 -3.16 -0.68 4.31
N ASN A 72 -3.14 -0.42 5.61
CA ASN A 72 -3.33 -1.43 6.64
C ASN A 72 -4.53 -1.06 7.52
N ILE A 73 -5.64 -1.75 7.32
CA ILE A 73 -6.82 -1.66 8.16
C ILE A 73 -6.68 -2.77 9.22
N HIS A 74 -6.29 -2.38 10.43
CA HIS A 74 -5.92 -3.32 11.48
C HIS A 74 -6.82 -3.13 12.69
N ASN A 75 -7.54 -4.17 13.08
CA ASN A 75 -8.52 -4.13 14.16
C ASN A 75 -9.43 -2.89 14.05
N ALA A 76 -9.84 -2.47 12.87
CA ALA A 76 -10.67 -1.28 12.70
C ALA A 76 -12.15 -1.65 12.55
N ARG A 77 -13.05 -0.67 12.71
CA ARG A 77 -14.46 -0.85 12.33
C ARG A 77 -15.13 0.45 11.91
N ASN A 78 -16.21 0.32 11.15
CA ASN A 78 -17.03 1.44 10.64
C ASN A 78 -16.26 2.31 9.64
N ILE A 79 -15.60 1.67 8.67
CA ILE A 79 -14.76 2.35 7.68
C ILE A 79 -15.46 2.31 6.33
N PHE A 80 -15.60 3.45 5.69
CA PHE A 80 -15.96 3.55 4.28
C PHE A 80 -14.75 4.05 3.49
N ALA A 81 -14.49 3.44 2.32
CA ALA A 81 -13.48 3.94 1.39
C ALA A 81 -13.94 3.79 -0.07
N GLY A 82 -13.59 4.73 -0.94
CA GLY A 82 -13.85 4.59 -2.37
C GLY A 82 -13.58 5.85 -3.21
N MET A 83 -13.01 5.75 -4.41
CA MET A 83 -12.09 4.66 -4.82
C MET A 83 -10.78 4.82 -4.05
N VAL A 84 -10.14 3.71 -3.66
CA VAL A 84 -8.75 3.72 -3.16
C VAL A 84 -7.78 3.33 -4.26
N GLN A 85 -6.55 3.84 -4.20
CA GLN A 85 -5.52 3.55 -5.19
C GLN A 85 -4.17 3.26 -4.50
N THR A 86 -3.39 2.32 -5.04
CA THR A 86 -2.06 1.97 -4.54
C THR A 86 -1.07 1.54 -5.61
N GLU A 87 0.21 1.85 -5.41
CA GLU A 87 1.36 1.24 -6.08
C GLU A 87 2.41 0.83 -5.04
N PRO A 88 3.10 -0.32 -5.21
CA PRO A 88 4.32 -0.60 -4.46
C PRO A 88 5.50 0.23 -4.99
N PRO A 89 6.60 0.34 -4.23
CA PRO A 89 7.78 1.04 -4.70
C PRO A 89 8.46 0.30 -5.86
N TYR A 90 8.89 1.04 -6.87
CA TYR A 90 9.42 0.48 -8.13
C TYR A 90 10.71 -0.31 -7.94
N PHE A 91 11.48 0.02 -6.89
CA PHE A 91 12.73 -0.64 -6.56
C PHE A 91 12.56 -2.05 -6.01
N GLN A 92 11.41 -2.42 -5.43
CA GLN A 92 11.22 -3.79 -4.91
C GLN A 92 11.28 -4.79 -6.09
N LEU A 93 12.09 -5.85 -6.02
CA LEU A 93 12.62 -6.55 -4.84
C LEU A 93 14.04 -6.15 -4.37
N VAL A 94 14.61 -5.04 -4.84
CA VAL A 94 15.99 -4.62 -4.52
C VAL A 94 16.00 -3.21 -3.87
N PRO A 95 16.05 -3.11 -2.54
CA PRO A 95 15.98 -4.20 -1.57
C PRO A 95 14.54 -4.69 -1.35
N LYS A 96 14.43 -5.91 -0.85
CA LYS A 96 13.18 -6.60 -0.56
C LYS A 96 12.62 -6.14 0.79
N ALA A 97 11.30 -6.09 0.96
CA ALA A 97 10.72 -5.82 2.28
C ALA A 97 11.19 -6.89 3.31
N PRO A 98 11.56 -6.52 4.54
CA PRO A 98 11.35 -5.20 5.16
C PRO A 98 12.52 -4.23 5.05
N ALA A 99 13.59 -4.53 4.31
CA ALA A 99 14.75 -3.63 4.22
C ALA A 99 14.36 -2.26 3.63
N PRO A 100 14.95 -1.14 4.12
CA PRO A 100 15.98 -1.05 5.16
C PRO A 100 15.42 -0.86 6.58
N PHE A 101 14.22 -1.36 6.86
CA PHE A 101 13.45 -1.11 8.08
C PHE A 101 13.26 -2.35 8.95
N GLU A 102 14.21 -3.29 8.95
CA GLU A 102 14.20 -4.52 9.75
C GLU A 102 13.88 -4.21 11.23
N ASP A 103 14.59 -3.26 11.83
CA ASP A 103 14.42 -2.86 13.23
C ASP A 103 13.09 -2.16 13.51
N ALA A 104 12.39 -1.70 12.47
CA ALA A 104 11.10 -1.06 12.62
C ALA A 104 9.96 -2.07 12.59
N VAL A 105 10.16 -3.33 12.18
CA VAL A 105 9.08 -4.32 12.10
C VAL A 105 8.43 -4.52 13.46
N GLY A 106 7.10 -4.36 13.53
CA GLY A 106 6.33 -4.53 14.76
C GLY A 106 6.29 -3.29 15.67
N VAL A 107 6.93 -2.18 15.29
CA VAL A 107 6.77 -0.89 15.97
C VAL A 107 5.31 -0.41 15.93
N PHE A 108 4.59 -0.70 14.85
CA PHE A 108 3.15 -0.45 14.76
C PHE A 108 2.36 -1.77 14.82
N PRO A 109 1.21 -1.78 15.50
CA PRO A 109 0.31 -2.93 15.46
C PRO A 109 -0.07 -3.28 14.02
N GLY A 110 -0.11 -4.59 13.74
CA GLY A 110 -0.58 -5.08 12.45
C GLY A 110 0.46 -5.07 11.32
N ASP A 111 1.71 -4.64 11.57
CA ASP A 111 2.80 -4.84 10.62
C ASP A 111 2.89 -6.32 10.18
N PRO A 112 3.26 -6.61 8.93
CA PRO A 112 3.69 -7.95 8.57
C PRO A 112 4.91 -8.37 9.40
N ASP A 113 4.96 -9.62 9.83
CA ASP A 113 6.08 -10.14 10.63
C ASP A 113 7.36 -10.40 9.80
N TYR A 114 7.23 -10.34 8.47
CA TYR A 114 8.27 -10.64 7.49
C TYR A 114 9.07 -11.91 7.80
N SER A 115 8.41 -12.92 8.35
CA SER A 115 9.01 -14.22 8.64
C SER A 115 9.38 -15.03 7.38
N CYS A 116 8.96 -14.55 6.20
CA CYS A 116 9.34 -15.00 4.86
C CYS A 116 9.41 -16.52 4.69
N LYS A 117 8.34 -17.20 5.11
CA LYS A 117 8.24 -18.67 5.12
C LYS A 117 8.20 -19.28 3.71
N GLY A 118 8.19 -18.48 2.65
CA GLY A 118 8.45 -18.92 1.28
C GLY A 118 7.23 -19.45 0.52
N ASN A 119 6.02 -19.32 1.09
CA ASN A 119 4.79 -19.80 0.46
C ASN A 119 4.23 -18.87 -0.62
N GLY A 120 4.80 -17.66 -0.78
CA GLY A 120 4.38 -16.67 -1.77
C GLY A 120 3.19 -15.78 -1.35
N PHE A 121 2.70 -15.94 -0.12
CA PHE A 121 1.64 -15.13 0.50
C PHE A 121 2.11 -14.48 1.81
N ASP A 122 3.41 -14.49 2.06
CA ASP A 122 4.03 -13.91 3.25
C ASP A 122 4.28 -12.39 3.12
N GLY A 123 4.02 -11.82 1.93
CA GLY A 123 4.21 -10.40 1.64
C GLY A 123 5.66 -9.97 1.66
N CYS A 124 6.58 -10.93 1.60
CA CYS A 124 7.98 -10.61 1.64
C CYS A 124 8.48 -10.12 0.30
N ASP A 125 7.89 -10.51 -0.83
CA ASP A 125 8.29 -10.00 -2.13
C ASP A 125 8.07 -8.48 -2.20
N THR A 126 6.82 -8.05 -2.26
CA THR A 126 6.49 -6.65 -2.55
C THR A 126 5.48 -6.15 -1.53
N ALA A 127 5.49 -4.84 -1.28
CA ALA A 127 4.60 -4.17 -0.33
C ALA A 127 3.12 -4.55 -0.55
N TRP A 128 2.39 -4.76 0.53
CA TRP A 128 0.94 -5.01 0.42
C TRP A 128 0.21 -3.76 -0.06
N ALA A 129 -0.68 -3.90 -1.03
CA ALA A 129 -1.57 -2.81 -1.39
C ALA A 129 -2.60 -2.56 -0.28
N LEU A 130 -3.28 -3.63 0.13
CA LEU A 130 -4.33 -3.57 1.14
C LEU A 130 -4.21 -4.76 2.10
N MET A 131 -4.16 -4.46 3.38
CA MET A 131 -4.27 -5.43 4.45
C MET A 131 -5.52 -5.14 5.27
N MET A 132 -6.32 -6.17 5.53
CA MET A 132 -7.50 -6.13 6.40
C MET A 132 -7.42 -7.27 7.40
N ARG A 133 -7.15 -6.95 8.67
CA ARG A 133 -7.02 -7.96 9.73
C ARG A 133 -7.82 -7.59 10.97
N GLY A 134 -8.67 -8.49 11.46
CA GLY A 134 -9.46 -8.26 12.69
C GLY A 134 -10.51 -7.16 12.57
N CYS A 135 -10.94 -6.84 11.35
CA CYS A 135 -11.83 -5.72 11.06
C CYS A 135 -13.30 -6.14 11.00
N GLU A 136 -14.21 -5.19 11.19
CA GLU A 136 -15.66 -5.38 11.08
C GLU A 136 -16.32 -4.15 10.46
N ASN A 137 -17.37 -4.32 9.66
CA ASN A 137 -18.10 -3.20 9.06
C ASN A 137 -17.19 -2.24 8.26
N VAL A 138 -16.35 -2.80 7.40
CA VAL A 138 -15.51 -2.07 6.46
C VAL A 138 -16.08 -2.23 5.05
N PHE A 139 -16.37 -1.11 4.38
CA PHE A 139 -16.82 -1.12 3.00
C PHE A 139 -15.88 -0.32 2.10
N ILE A 140 -15.22 -1.02 1.18
CA ILE A 140 -14.42 -0.44 0.10
C ILE A 140 -15.26 -0.53 -1.19
N ALA A 141 -15.73 0.60 -1.69
CA ALA A 141 -16.64 0.70 -2.84
C ALA A 141 -15.94 0.60 -4.21
N GLY A 142 -14.62 0.71 -4.22
CA GLY A 142 -13.77 0.55 -5.40
C GLY A 142 -12.30 0.58 -4.99
N ALA A 143 -11.47 -0.23 -5.65
CA ALA A 143 -10.04 -0.27 -5.39
C ALA A 143 -9.26 -0.53 -6.68
N GLY A 144 -8.31 0.36 -7.01
CA GLY A 144 -7.32 0.18 -8.07
C GLY A 144 -5.96 -0.09 -7.45
N LEU A 145 -5.50 -1.35 -7.45
CA LEU A 145 -4.27 -1.75 -6.76
C LEU A 145 -3.27 -2.28 -7.77
N TYR A 146 -2.21 -1.53 -8.04
CA TYR A 146 -1.32 -1.80 -9.16
C TYR A 146 0.02 -2.34 -8.70
N SER A 147 0.68 -3.10 -9.57
CA SER A 147 2.07 -3.51 -9.43
C SER A 147 2.69 -3.47 -10.82
N TRP A 148 3.65 -2.56 -11.03
CA TRP A 148 4.15 -2.27 -12.38
C TRP A 148 5.57 -2.75 -12.63
N PHE A 149 6.35 -2.94 -11.56
CA PHE A 149 7.78 -3.15 -11.65
C PHE A 149 8.24 -4.36 -10.83
N ASP A 150 9.31 -4.98 -11.31
CA ASP A 150 10.25 -5.76 -10.52
C ASP A 150 11.62 -5.13 -10.69
N SER A 151 12.10 -4.47 -9.62
CA SER A 151 13.42 -3.84 -9.58
C SER A 151 13.64 -2.86 -10.75
N TYR A 152 12.68 -1.94 -10.96
CA TYR A 152 12.59 -0.99 -12.08
C TYR A 152 12.38 -1.59 -13.48
N THR A 153 12.24 -2.90 -13.63
CA THR A 153 11.90 -3.54 -14.92
C THR A 153 10.40 -3.82 -15.02
N GLN A 154 9.84 -3.72 -16.23
CA GLN A 154 8.41 -3.92 -16.49
C GLN A 154 8.08 -5.22 -17.24
N GLU A 155 9.07 -6.11 -17.45
CA GLU A 155 8.87 -7.39 -18.13
C GLU A 155 7.85 -8.30 -17.42
N CYS A 156 7.65 -8.08 -16.12
CA CYS A 156 6.71 -8.81 -15.28
C CYS A 156 5.24 -8.51 -15.61
N ILE A 157 4.92 -7.36 -16.22
CA ILE A 157 3.53 -6.92 -16.50
C ILE A 157 2.82 -7.90 -17.42
N GLY A 158 3.42 -8.22 -18.56
CA GLY A 158 2.85 -9.15 -19.54
C GLY A 158 2.73 -10.59 -19.04
N LYS A 159 3.42 -10.91 -17.93
CA LYS A 159 3.37 -12.21 -17.25
C LYS A 159 2.40 -12.20 -16.06
N HIS A 160 1.85 -11.04 -15.71
CA HIS A 160 1.04 -10.80 -14.52
C HIS A 160 1.74 -11.27 -13.23
N ALA A 161 3.03 -10.97 -13.09
CA ALA A 161 3.89 -11.57 -12.06
C ALA A 161 4.88 -10.57 -11.41
N CYS A 162 4.56 -9.27 -11.38
CA CYS A 162 5.37 -8.26 -10.69
C CYS A 162 5.30 -8.42 -9.17
N GLN A 163 4.18 -8.95 -8.67
CA GLN A 163 3.95 -9.25 -7.26
C GLN A 163 3.21 -10.58 -7.14
N LYS A 164 3.45 -11.34 -6.07
CA LYS A 164 2.76 -12.60 -5.82
C LYS A 164 1.38 -12.38 -5.24
N ALA A 165 1.25 -11.63 -4.15
CA ALA A 165 -0.02 -11.38 -3.48
C ALA A 165 -0.17 -9.89 -3.16
N ILE A 166 -1.33 -9.31 -3.50
CA ILE A 166 -1.54 -7.84 -3.40
C ILE A 166 -2.51 -7.42 -2.30
N VAL A 167 -3.51 -8.26 -1.98
CA VAL A 167 -4.46 -8.03 -0.88
C VAL A 167 -4.39 -9.14 0.15
N LEU A 168 -4.33 -8.77 1.43
CA LEU A 168 -4.43 -9.70 2.55
C LEU A 168 -5.73 -9.48 3.34
N ILE A 169 -6.53 -10.53 3.49
CA ILE A 169 -7.75 -10.53 4.30
C ILE A 169 -7.67 -11.69 5.30
N GLU A 170 -7.65 -11.39 6.60
CA GLU A 170 -7.45 -12.41 7.63
C GLU A 170 -8.27 -12.12 8.90
N LYS A 171 -8.90 -13.16 9.49
CA LYS A 171 -9.54 -13.10 10.82
C LYS A 171 -10.54 -11.93 11.00
N ASN A 172 -11.23 -11.56 9.92
CA ASN A 172 -12.20 -10.46 9.95
C ASN A 172 -13.57 -10.91 10.46
N GLY A 173 -14.27 -10.00 11.13
CA GLY A 173 -15.66 -10.15 11.55
C GLY A 173 -16.66 -9.96 10.39
N PRO A 174 -17.96 -9.81 10.70
CA PRO A 174 -19.00 -9.64 9.69
C PRO A 174 -18.92 -8.29 8.95
N ASN A 175 -19.67 -8.19 7.86
CA ASN A 175 -19.93 -6.93 7.13
C ASN A 175 -18.70 -6.23 6.54
N ASN A 176 -17.64 -6.99 6.23
CA ASN A 176 -16.53 -6.49 5.43
C ASN A 176 -16.80 -6.74 3.94
N ARG A 177 -16.70 -5.71 3.11
CA ARG A 177 -16.99 -5.80 1.67
C ARG A 177 -15.99 -4.99 0.86
N ILE A 178 -15.46 -5.60 -0.20
CA ILE A 178 -14.73 -4.92 -1.27
C ILE A 178 -15.55 -5.08 -2.55
N GLN A 179 -15.83 -3.97 -3.21
CA GLN A 179 -16.45 -3.93 -4.54
C GLN A 179 -15.49 -3.34 -5.55
N HIS A 180 -15.65 -3.72 -6.82
CA HIS A 180 -14.85 -3.21 -7.93
C HIS A 180 -13.33 -3.24 -7.62
N LEU A 181 -12.84 -4.41 -7.20
CA LEU A 181 -11.42 -4.64 -7.00
C LEU A 181 -10.75 -4.87 -8.35
N ILE A 182 -9.88 -3.95 -8.73
CA ILE A 182 -9.12 -3.98 -9.97
C ILE A 182 -7.65 -4.06 -9.58
N THR A 183 -6.97 -5.12 -10.01
CA THR A 183 -5.54 -5.31 -9.75
C THR A 183 -4.74 -5.40 -11.04
N ILE A 184 -3.47 -4.99 -10.99
CA ILE A 184 -2.54 -5.08 -12.12
C ILE A 184 -1.29 -5.86 -11.73
N ALA A 185 -0.93 -6.80 -12.60
CA ALA A 185 0.26 -7.65 -12.58
C ALA A 185 0.66 -8.29 -11.23
N ALA A 186 -0.32 -8.53 -10.37
CA ALA A 186 -0.19 -9.44 -9.23
C ALA A 186 -0.71 -10.84 -9.59
N LYS A 187 -0.05 -11.88 -9.07
CA LYS A 187 -0.46 -13.27 -9.29
C LYS A 187 -1.73 -13.65 -8.50
N TYR A 188 -1.91 -13.07 -7.31
CA TYR A 188 -3.00 -13.33 -6.36
C TYR A 188 -3.53 -12.04 -5.72
#